data_AF-A0A484WUG2-F1
#
_entry.id   AF-A0A484WUG2-F1
#
_cell.length_a   1.000
_cell.length_b   1.000
_cell.length_c   1.000
_cell.angle_alpha   90.00
_cell.angle_beta   90.00
_cell.angle_gamma   90.00
#
_symmetry.space_group_name_H-M   'P 1'
#
loop_
_entity.id
_entity.type
_entity.pdbx_description
1 polymer ?
#
loop_
_entity_poly.entity_id
_entity_poly.type
_entity_poly.pdbx_seq_one_letter_code
_entity_poly.pdbx_strand_id
1 'polypeptide(L)'
;MKRIALLLAAIALSGCAHDQNVRQKNDRYDHYYDTITIYNSPTLTDAQTKANRYCNAVAYEIPELRAMDLKRLQAEKGYNIVDPAAYHFKCSKMEALRIRGSFGDAPSKAEYDRLSKIESDKQAEKNLIEYEKEREQLKRAARAPGISTVTKKNFDGSYSTTSYGNGIICESTVGETGGSSSCTDVDDY
;
A
#
# COMPACT_ATOMS: atom_id res chain seq x y z
N MET A 1 54.39 -36.85 46.36
CA MET A 1 53.59 -37.69 45.43
C MET A 1 52.19 -37.91 46.01
N LYS A 2 51.21 -37.10 45.59
CA LYS A 2 49.78 -37.36 45.85
C LYS A 2 49.09 -37.42 44.49
N ARG A 3 48.41 -38.54 44.29
CA ARG A 3 47.96 -39.05 43.00
C ARG A 3 46.71 -38.32 42.54
N ILE A 4 46.76 -37.98 41.25
CA ILE A 4 45.69 -37.69 40.31
C ILE A 4 44.42 -38.50 40.65
N ALA A 5 43.36 -37.81 41.04
CA ALA A 5 41.99 -38.33 41.03
C ALA A 5 41.01 -37.15 41.15
N LEU A 6 40.55 -36.63 40.01
CA LEU A 6 39.16 -36.23 39.75
C LEU A 6 39.12 -35.58 38.36
N LEU A 7 39.17 -36.42 37.34
CA LEU A 7 39.01 -36.06 35.93
C LEU A 7 38.02 -37.08 35.34
N LEU A 8 36.79 -37.07 35.84
CA LEU A 8 35.69 -37.93 35.37
C LEU A 8 34.38 -37.51 36.05
N ALA A 9 33.78 -36.42 35.59
CA ALA A 9 32.34 -36.15 35.70
C ALA A 9 32.00 -34.83 34.99
N ALA A 10 31.70 -34.91 33.68
CA ALA A 10 30.75 -34.04 32.93
C ALA A 10 30.94 -34.16 31.40
N ILE A 11 31.24 -35.36 30.89
CA ILE A 11 31.02 -35.69 29.49
C ILE A 11 29.68 -36.43 29.44
N ALA A 12 28.58 -35.70 29.23
CA ALA A 12 27.31 -36.19 28.65
C ALA A 12 26.20 -35.13 28.75
N LEU A 13 26.43 -33.94 28.18
CA LEU A 13 25.36 -33.07 27.70
C LEU A 13 25.66 -32.65 26.25
N SER A 14 26.14 -33.58 25.42
CA SER A 14 25.99 -33.49 23.97
C SER A 14 24.55 -33.88 23.62
N GLY A 15 23.59 -33.09 24.08
CA GLY A 15 22.22 -33.17 23.60
C GLY A 15 22.24 -32.76 22.13
N CYS A 16 22.13 -33.75 21.25
CA CYS A 16 21.77 -33.65 19.83
C CYS A 16 21.92 -32.25 19.20
N ALA A 17 23.11 -31.91 18.73
CA ALA A 17 23.23 -30.98 17.62
C ALA A 17 22.60 -31.66 16.40
N HIS A 18 21.28 -31.57 16.26
CA HIS A 18 20.63 -31.80 14.98
C HIS A 18 21.10 -30.63 14.09
N ASP A 19 22.12 -30.87 13.26
CA ASP A 19 22.52 -29.91 12.22
C ASP A 19 21.32 -29.74 11.27
N GLN A 20 20.49 -28.74 11.55
CA GLN A 20 19.41 -28.36 10.65
C GLN A 20 20.05 -27.68 9.43
N ASN A 21 19.83 -28.25 8.25
CA ASN A 21 20.27 -27.64 7.01
C ASN A 21 19.33 -26.48 6.64
N VAL A 22 19.82 -25.25 6.71
CA VAL A 22 19.05 -24.08 6.26
C VAL A 22 19.03 -24.04 4.74
N ARG A 23 17.84 -24.02 4.14
CA ARG A 23 17.67 -23.97 2.68
C ARG A 23 18.17 -22.62 2.14
N GLN A 24 18.96 -22.63 1.07
CA GLN A 24 19.23 -21.41 0.33
C GLN A 24 18.01 -20.98 -0.49
N LYS A 25 17.59 -19.73 -0.33
CA LYS A 25 16.54 -19.08 -1.11
C LYS A 25 17.05 -17.81 -1.78
N ASN A 26 16.55 -17.52 -2.97
CA ASN A 26 16.84 -16.26 -3.65
C ASN A 26 15.93 -15.15 -3.12
N ASP A 27 16.49 -13.94 -3.07
CA ASP A 27 15.73 -12.71 -2.82
C ASP A 27 14.59 -12.58 -3.84
N ARG A 28 13.42 -12.13 -3.37
CA ARG A 28 12.21 -12.04 -4.18
C ARG A 28 11.60 -10.65 -4.05
N TYR A 29 11.16 -10.12 -5.19
CA TYR A 29 10.23 -9.00 -5.22
C TYR A 29 8.94 -9.42 -5.91
N ASP A 30 7.83 -9.29 -5.19
CA ASP A 30 6.50 -9.50 -5.71
C ASP A 30 5.89 -8.14 -6.10
N HIS A 31 5.86 -7.87 -7.41
CA HIS A 31 5.35 -6.61 -7.95
C HIS A 31 3.85 -6.43 -7.73
N TYR A 32 3.07 -7.52 -7.67
CA TYR A 32 1.62 -7.43 -7.51
C TYR A 32 1.27 -6.96 -6.11
N TYR A 33 1.94 -7.51 -5.09
CA TYR A 33 1.71 -7.12 -3.70
C TYR A 33 2.66 -6.02 -3.20
N ASP A 34 3.57 -5.52 -4.04
CA ASP A 34 4.71 -4.67 -3.67
C ASP A 34 5.47 -5.23 -2.44
N THR A 35 5.79 -6.53 -2.41
CA THR A 35 6.45 -7.15 -1.26
C THR A 35 7.86 -7.59 -1.62
N ILE A 36 8.86 -7.11 -0.89
CA ILE A 36 10.25 -7.55 -1.03
C ILE A 36 10.57 -8.49 0.14
N THR A 37 11.11 -9.65 -0.18
CA THR A 37 11.60 -10.62 0.79
C THR A 37 13.07 -10.89 0.52
N ILE A 38 13.92 -10.48 1.46
CA ILE A 38 15.36 -10.66 1.38
C ILE A 38 15.79 -11.82 2.28
N TYR A 39 16.43 -12.82 1.67
CA TYR A 39 17.02 -13.97 2.32
C TYR A 39 18.55 -13.83 2.37
N ASN A 40 19.18 -14.65 3.21
CA ASN A 40 20.65 -14.80 3.30
C ASN A 40 21.44 -13.49 3.48
N SER A 41 20.83 -12.46 4.06
CA SER A 41 21.54 -11.24 4.47
C SER A 41 22.00 -11.40 5.93
N PRO A 42 23.29 -11.15 6.25
CA PRO A 42 23.81 -11.34 7.60
C PRO A 42 23.34 -10.24 8.55
N THR A 43 23.04 -9.05 8.03
CA THR A 43 22.51 -7.93 8.81
C THR A 43 21.26 -7.32 8.17
N LEU A 44 20.50 -6.57 8.98
CA LEU A 44 19.40 -5.75 8.50
C LEU A 44 19.88 -4.70 7.48
N THR A 45 21.06 -4.12 7.71
CA THR A 45 21.65 -3.12 6.80
C THR A 45 21.94 -3.69 5.41
N ASP A 46 22.43 -4.93 5.34
CA ASP A 46 22.65 -5.59 4.05
C ASP A 46 21.32 -5.90 3.35
N ALA A 47 20.33 -6.35 4.11
CA ALA A 47 18.99 -6.58 3.58
C ALA A 47 18.34 -5.29 3.07
N GLN A 48 18.45 -4.20 3.83
CA GLN A 48 17.98 -2.88 3.46
C GLN A 48 18.65 -2.39 2.17
N THR A 49 19.97 -2.58 2.04
CA THR A 49 20.72 -2.21 0.83
C THR A 49 20.21 -2.94 -0.41
N LYS A 50 19.93 -4.24 -0.30
CA LYS A 50 19.34 -5.01 -1.40
C LYS A 50 17.90 -4.58 -1.70
N ALA A 51 17.08 -4.38 -0.67
CA ALA A 51 15.70 -3.93 -0.80
C ALA A 51 15.61 -2.56 -1.49
N ASN A 52 16.50 -1.63 -1.15
CA ASN A 52 16.57 -0.32 -1.79
C ASN A 52 16.83 -0.41 -3.30
N ARG A 53 17.59 -1.41 -3.76
CA ARG A 53 17.82 -1.65 -5.19
C ARG A 53 16.56 -2.11 -5.92
N TYR A 54 15.71 -2.92 -5.29
CA TYR A 54 14.42 -3.30 -5.87
C TYR A 54 13.50 -2.08 -6.03
N CYS A 55 13.50 -1.17 -5.05
CA CYS A 55 12.67 0.03 -5.10
C CYS A 55 13.26 1.19 -5.92
N ASN A 56 14.53 1.12 -6.32
CA ASN A 56 15.32 2.28 -6.79
C ASN A 56 15.19 3.51 -5.85
N ALA A 57 14.97 3.26 -4.57
CA ALA A 57 14.63 4.24 -3.54
C ALA A 57 14.79 3.61 -2.15
N VAL A 58 14.40 4.32 -1.09
CA VAL A 58 14.36 3.75 0.26
C VAL A 58 13.21 2.73 0.35
N ALA A 59 13.54 1.49 0.71
CA ALA A 59 12.57 0.47 1.08
C ALA A 59 12.23 0.57 2.58
N TYR A 60 11.01 0.22 2.96
CA TYR A 60 10.50 0.35 4.32
C TYR A 60 10.34 -1.03 4.95
N GLU A 61 11.07 -1.30 6.03
CA GLU A 61 11.07 -2.58 6.74
C GLU A 61 9.70 -2.87 7.40
N ILE A 62 9.33 -4.16 7.39
CA ILE A 62 8.23 -4.72 8.17
C ILE A 62 8.80 -5.73 9.19
N PRO A 63 9.25 -5.26 10.38
CA PRO A 63 9.93 -6.11 11.36
C PRO A 63 9.03 -7.21 11.94
N GLU A 64 7.71 -6.99 11.97
CA GLU A 64 6.73 -7.92 12.52
C GLU A 64 6.67 -9.22 11.71
N LEU A 65 6.80 -9.14 10.38
CA LEU A 65 6.87 -10.33 9.52
C LEU A 65 8.13 -11.14 9.77
N ARG A 66 9.27 -10.47 10.03
CA ARG A 66 10.50 -11.16 10.43
C ARG A 66 10.34 -11.84 11.79
N ALA A 67 9.69 -11.19 12.75
CA ALA A 67 9.41 -11.79 14.06
C ALA A 67 8.49 -13.01 13.94
N MET A 68 7.49 -12.98 13.03
CA MET A 68 6.65 -14.14 12.72
C MET A 68 7.43 -15.29 12.10
N ASP A 69 8.32 -15.00 11.14
CA ASP A 69 9.21 -16.01 10.57
C ASP A 69 10.07 -16.67 11.64
N LEU A 70 10.67 -15.89 12.54
CA LEU A 70 11.48 -16.42 13.63
C LEU A 70 10.66 -17.31 14.58
N LYS A 71 9.43 -16.91 14.93
CA LYS A 71 8.53 -17.73 15.75
C LYS A 71 8.15 -19.03 15.05
N ARG A 72 7.84 -18.98 13.75
CA ARG A 72 7.55 -20.16 12.92
C ARG A 72 8.72 -21.14 12.94
N LEU A 73 9.95 -20.65 12.71
CA LEU A 73 11.15 -21.48 12.70
C LEU A 73 11.46 -22.10 14.06
N GLN A 74 11.21 -21.38 15.15
CA GLN A 74 11.33 -21.93 16.50
C GLN A 74 10.32 -23.04 16.79
N ALA A 75 9.17 -23.08 16.10
CA ALA A 75 8.17 -24.14 16.22
C ALA A 75 8.49 -25.37 15.35
N GLU A 76 9.31 -25.22 14.31
CA GLU A 76 9.66 -26.25 13.31
C GLU A 76 10.76 -27.24 13.78
N LYS A 77 10.88 -27.48 15.10
CA LYS A 77 11.99 -28.22 15.74
C LYS A 77 12.23 -29.66 15.26
N GLY A 78 11.37 -30.22 14.42
CA GLY A 78 11.44 -31.60 13.91
C GLY A 78 11.95 -31.75 12.47
N TYR A 79 12.24 -30.67 11.75
CA TYR A 79 12.66 -30.74 10.35
C TYR A 79 14.18 -30.73 10.19
N ASN A 80 14.68 -31.62 9.32
CA ASN A 80 16.09 -31.68 8.92
C ASN A 80 16.49 -30.54 7.96
N ILE A 81 15.50 -29.93 7.29
CA ILE A 81 15.66 -28.78 6.41
C ILE A 81 14.67 -27.71 6.83
N VAL A 82 15.16 -26.51 7.12
CA VAL A 82 14.34 -25.36 7.54
C VAL A 82 14.54 -24.19 6.58
N ASP A 83 13.47 -23.40 6.38
CA ASP A 83 13.56 -22.17 5.60
C ASP A 83 14.28 -21.06 6.40
N PRO A 84 15.05 -20.17 5.75
CA PRO A 84 15.70 -19.06 6.47
C PRO A 84 14.67 -18.00 6.90
N ALA A 85 14.93 -17.33 8.02
CA ALA A 85 14.17 -16.14 8.41
C ALA A 85 14.48 -14.99 7.44
N ALA A 86 13.45 -14.36 6.87
CA ALA A 86 13.64 -13.30 5.90
C ALA A 86 13.53 -11.90 6.52
N TYR A 87 14.06 -10.92 5.82
CA TYR A 87 13.73 -9.51 6.03
C TYR A 87 12.67 -9.11 5.01
N HIS A 88 11.64 -8.40 5.46
CA HIS A 88 10.50 -8.04 4.64
C HIS A 88 10.42 -6.52 4.49
N PHE A 89 10.16 -6.05 3.27
CA PHE A 89 10.08 -4.61 2.98
C PHE A 89 8.95 -4.28 2.00
N LYS A 90 8.57 -2.99 1.99
CA LYS A 90 7.71 -2.34 1.00
C LYS A 90 8.45 -1.20 0.32
N CYS A 91 8.13 -0.91 -0.94
CA CYS A 91 8.60 0.33 -1.56
C CYS A 91 7.74 1.53 -1.14
N SER A 92 6.45 1.31 -0.85
CA SER A 92 5.57 2.35 -0.31
C SER A 92 5.69 2.50 1.21
N LYS A 93 5.97 3.73 1.68
CA LYS A 93 5.93 4.09 3.11
C LYS A 93 4.53 3.83 3.69
N MET A 94 3.49 4.21 2.96
CA MET A 94 2.10 4.07 3.39
C MET A 94 1.73 2.61 3.60
N GLU A 95 2.12 1.73 2.68
CA GLU A 95 1.84 0.29 2.82
C GLU A 95 2.63 -0.35 3.96
N ALA A 96 3.90 0.04 4.16
CA ALA A 96 4.66 -0.44 5.32
C ALA A 96 3.98 -0.04 6.63
N LEU A 97 3.59 1.23 6.78
CA LEU A 97 2.91 1.72 7.98
C LEU A 97 1.56 1.02 8.20
N ARG A 98 0.77 0.82 7.13
CA ARG A 98 -0.50 0.10 7.18
C ARG A 98 -0.33 -1.32 7.71
N ILE A 99 0.66 -2.05 7.17
CA ILE A 99 0.93 -3.43 7.56
C ILE A 99 1.42 -3.50 9.00
N ARG A 100 2.41 -2.67 9.38
CA ARG A 100 2.92 -2.58 10.75
C ARG A 100 1.80 -2.28 11.74
N GLY A 101 0.95 -1.31 11.41
CA GLY A 101 -0.24 -0.97 12.19
C GLY A 101 -1.23 -2.14 12.33
N SER A 102 -1.39 -2.96 11.28
CA SER A 102 -2.25 -4.17 11.34
C SER A 102 -1.69 -5.26 12.27
N PHE A 103 -0.37 -5.26 12.50
CA PHE A 103 0.29 -6.12 13.49
C PHE A 103 0.35 -5.51 14.90
N GLY A 104 -0.25 -4.33 15.11
CA GLY A 104 -0.37 -3.69 16.43
C GLY A 104 0.68 -2.62 16.73
N ASP A 105 1.52 -2.21 15.76
CA ASP A 105 2.43 -1.07 15.93
C ASP A 105 1.64 0.26 15.94
N ALA A 106 1.31 0.73 17.14
CA ALA A 106 0.51 1.93 17.36
C ALA A 106 1.13 3.21 16.74
N PRO A 107 2.44 3.49 16.89
CA PRO A 107 3.10 4.57 16.14
C PRO A 107 2.89 4.50 14.63
N SER A 108 3.06 3.31 14.02
CA SER A 108 2.86 3.14 12.58
C SER A 108 1.41 3.37 12.16
N LYS A 109 0.45 2.87 12.95
CA LYS A 109 -0.97 3.13 12.73
C LYS A 109 -1.30 4.62 12.77
N ALA A 110 -0.84 5.33 13.79
CA ALA A 110 -1.09 6.76 13.94
C ALA A 110 -0.51 7.59 12.78
N GLU A 111 0.71 7.26 12.35
CA GLU A 111 1.34 7.93 11.20
C GLU A 111 0.63 7.59 9.88
N TYR A 112 0.18 6.35 9.69
CA TYR A 112 -0.64 5.97 8.54
C TYR A 112 -1.95 6.76 8.50
N ASP A 113 -2.70 6.80 9.60
CA ASP A 113 -3.99 7.50 9.69
C ASP A 113 -3.80 9.00 9.40
N ARG A 114 -2.71 9.61 9.90
CA ARG A 114 -2.35 11.01 9.63
C ARG A 114 -2.03 11.26 8.15
N LEU A 115 -1.16 10.46 7.55
CA LEU A 115 -0.75 10.62 6.16
C LEU A 115 -1.90 10.33 5.20
N SER A 116 -2.71 9.31 5.48
CA SER A 116 -3.90 8.97 4.71
C SER A 116 -4.90 10.12 4.68
N LYS A 117 -5.10 10.80 5.82
CA LYS A 117 -5.96 11.99 5.89
C LYS A 117 -5.40 13.13 5.04
N ILE A 118 -4.10 13.43 5.15
CA ILE A 118 -3.45 14.48 4.35
C ILE A 118 -3.60 14.21 2.84
N GLU A 119 -3.43 12.96 2.41
CA GLU A 119 -3.58 12.58 1.00
C GLU A 119 -5.03 12.69 0.53
N SER A 120 -5.98 12.27 1.36
CA SER A 120 -7.42 12.45 1.11
C SER A 120 -7.79 13.93 0.98
N ASP A 121 -7.34 14.78 1.90
CA ASP A 121 -7.64 16.21 1.92
C ASP A 121 -7.05 16.90 0.67
N LYS A 122 -5.81 16.55 0.28
CA LYS A 122 -5.20 17.03 -0.98
C LYS A 122 -5.94 16.58 -2.21
N GLN A 123 -6.43 15.34 -2.23
CA GLN A 123 -7.20 14.84 -3.37
C GLN A 123 -8.55 15.55 -3.48
N ALA A 124 -9.22 15.81 -2.35
CA ALA A 124 -10.45 16.59 -2.31
C ALA A 124 -10.21 18.01 -2.84
N GLU A 125 -9.13 18.68 -2.44
CA GLU A 125 -8.76 20.00 -2.95
C GLU A 125 -8.51 19.99 -4.46
N LYS A 126 -7.76 19.02 -4.97
CA LYS A 126 -7.53 18.86 -6.42
C LYS A 126 -8.84 18.68 -7.18
N ASN A 127 -9.73 17.82 -6.68
CA ASN A 127 -11.03 17.57 -7.31
C ASN A 127 -11.89 18.84 -7.32
N LEU A 128 -11.85 19.66 -6.27
CA LEU A 128 -12.56 20.95 -6.23
C LEU A 128 -12.00 21.93 -7.26
N ILE A 129 -10.68 22.06 -7.36
CA ILE A 129 -10.02 22.93 -8.34
C ILE A 129 -10.32 22.46 -9.77
N GLU A 130 -10.30 21.16 -10.02
CA GLU A 130 -10.64 20.58 -11.31
C GLU A 130 -12.10 20.83 -11.69
N TYR A 131 -13.02 20.61 -10.74
CA TYR A 131 -14.43 20.91 -10.90
C TYR A 131 -14.67 22.40 -11.21
N GLU A 132 -14.04 23.32 -10.49
CA GLU A 132 -14.15 24.76 -10.76
C GLU A 132 -13.61 25.14 -12.13
N LYS A 133 -12.50 24.53 -12.56
CA LYS A 133 -11.95 24.75 -13.91
C LYS A 133 -12.89 24.27 -15.00
N GLU A 134 -13.46 23.07 -14.86
CA GLU A 134 -14.43 22.53 -15.81
C GLU A 134 -15.68 23.42 -15.87
N ARG A 135 -16.16 23.89 -14.71
CA ARG A 135 -17.28 24.83 -14.64
C ARG A 135 -17.00 26.14 -15.37
N GLU A 136 -15.84 26.76 -15.14
CA GLU A 136 -15.48 28.01 -15.83
C GLU A 136 -15.32 27.81 -17.34
N GLN A 137 -14.80 26.67 -17.78
CA GLN A 137 -14.76 26.33 -19.20
C GLN A 137 -16.16 26.19 -19.79
N LEU A 138 -17.08 25.51 -19.08
CA LEU A 138 -18.47 25.37 -19.50
C LEU A 138 -19.17 26.73 -19.59
N LYS A 139 -19.00 27.61 -18.61
CA LYS A 139 -19.54 28.99 -18.65
C LYS A 139 -19.03 29.77 -19.87
N ARG A 140 -17.73 29.68 -20.16
CA ARG A 140 -17.15 30.34 -21.36
C ARG A 140 -17.73 29.77 -22.65
N ALA A 141 -17.87 28.46 -22.75
CA ALA A 141 -18.47 27.81 -23.91
C ALA A 141 -19.96 28.17 -24.07
N ALA A 142 -20.70 28.26 -22.96
CA ALA A 142 -22.11 28.64 -22.95
C ALA A 142 -22.36 30.07 -23.42
N ARG A 143 -21.40 30.99 -23.27
CA ARG A 143 -21.50 32.36 -23.81
C ARG A 143 -21.38 32.43 -25.34
N ALA A 144 -20.96 31.35 -26.00
CA ALA A 144 -20.88 31.33 -27.47
C ALA A 144 -22.29 31.26 -28.10
N PRO A 145 -22.46 31.84 -29.31
CA PRO A 145 -23.72 31.74 -30.04
C PRO A 145 -23.99 30.31 -30.50
N GLY A 146 -25.26 29.91 -30.48
CA GLY A 146 -25.71 28.55 -30.81
C GLY A 146 -25.78 27.64 -29.59
N ILE A 147 -26.47 26.51 -29.71
CA ILE A 147 -26.63 25.53 -28.61
C ILE A 147 -25.81 24.28 -28.92
N SER A 148 -24.99 23.87 -27.97
CA SER A 148 -24.29 22.57 -27.98
C SER A 148 -24.88 21.67 -26.90
N THR A 149 -24.91 20.37 -27.16
CA THR A 149 -25.45 19.38 -26.21
C THR A 149 -24.50 18.20 -26.11
N VAL A 150 -24.21 17.79 -24.87
CA VAL A 150 -23.40 16.62 -24.56
C VAL A 150 -24.22 15.69 -23.68
N THR A 151 -24.38 14.44 -24.10
CA THR A 151 -25.04 13.39 -23.32
C THR A 151 -24.02 12.34 -22.91
N LYS A 152 -24.03 11.96 -21.64
CA LYS A 152 -23.18 10.91 -21.06
C LYS A 152 -24.07 9.85 -20.41
N LYS A 153 -23.71 8.58 -20.57
CA LYS A 153 -24.31 7.49 -19.81
C LYS A 153 -23.52 7.31 -18.52
N ASN A 154 -24.20 7.37 -17.39
CA ASN A 154 -23.63 7.18 -16.07
C ASN A 154 -23.44 5.69 -15.76
N PHE A 155 -22.64 5.39 -14.74
CA PHE A 155 -22.32 4.01 -14.35
C PHE A 155 -23.55 3.22 -13.89
N ASP A 156 -24.52 3.90 -13.29
CA ASP A 156 -25.81 3.33 -12.86
C ASP A 156 -26.80 3.11 -14.03
N GLY A 157 -26.40 3.41 -15.26
CA GLY A 157 -27.21 3.26 -16.46
C GLY A 157 -28.09 4.47 -16.81
N SER A 158 -28.15 5.49 -15.96
CA SER A 158 -28.84 6.75 -16.24
C SER A 158 -28.12 7.58 -17.32
N TYR A 159 -28.79 8.58 -17.87
CA TYR A 159 -28.24 9.51 -18.86
C TYR A 159 -28.23 10.93 -18.30
N SER A 160 -27.08 11.59 -18.29
CA SER A 160 -26.95 13.00 -18.01
C SER A 160 -26.71 13.78 -19.29
N THR A 161 -27.49 14.82 -19.54
CA THR A 161 -27.36 15.69 -20.71
C THR A 161 -27.13 17.12 -20.26
N THR A 162 -26.04 17.73 -20.72
CA THR A 162 -25.72 19.15 -20.54
C THR A 162 -25.88 19.84 -21.87
N SER A 163 -26.81 20.79 -21.96
CA SER A 163 -26.96 21.70 -23.10
C SER A 163 -26.48 23.08 -22.70
N TYR A 164 -25.66 23.72 -23.52
CA TYR A 164 -25.08 25.01 -23.20
C TYR A 164 -24.97 25.88 -24.45
N GLY A 165 -25.19 27.18 -24.30
CA GLY A 165 -25.17 28.12 -25.41
C GLY A 165 -26.02 29.36 -25.18
N ASN A 166 -25.72 30.44 -25.90
CA ASN A 166 -26.44 31.72 -25.80
C ASN A 166 -26.59 32.26 -24.36
N GLY A 167 -25.61 32.02 -23.49
CA GLY A 167 -25.63 32.45 -22.09
C GLY A 167 -26.46 31.56 -21.16
N ILE A 168 -26.91 30.39 -21.60
CA ILE A 168 -27.69 29.46 -20.78
C ILE A 168 -26.97 28.13 -20.65
N ILE A 169 -27.02 27.53 -19.46
CA ILE A 169 -26.63 26.15 -19.21
C ILE A 169 -27.86 25.40 -18.68
N CYS A 170 -28.21 24.30 -19.34
CA CYS A 170 -29.24 23.38 -18.93
C CYS A 170 -28.65 22.01 -18.67
N GLU A 171 -28.90 21.47 -17.49
CA GLU A 171 -28.49 20.13 -17.09
C GLU A 171 -29.72 19.27 -16.86
N SER A 172 -29.68 18.04 -17.34
CA SER A 172 -30.74 17.07 -17.12
C SER A 172 -30.14 15.71 -16.81
N THR A 173 -30.81 14.95 -15.96
CA THR A 173 -30.49 13.54 -15.70
C THR A 173 -31.76 12.72 -15.78
N VAL A 174 -31.73 11.61 -16.51
CA VAL A 174 -32.85 10.68 -16.69
C VAL A 174 -32.40 9.26 -16.38
N GLY A 175 -33.05 8.60 -15.42
CA GLY A 175 -32.83 7.21 -15.05
C GLY A 175 -34.13 6.40 -15.04
N GLU A 176 -34.07 5.15 -14.56
CA GLU A 176 -35.21 4.24 -14.54
C GLU A 176 -36.39 4.75 -13.68
N THR A 177 -36.10 5.52 -12.63
CA THR A 177 -37.10 5.98 -11.66
C THR A 177 -37.60 7.40 -11.91
N GLY A 178 -37.13 8.07 -12.97
CA GLY A 178 -37.51 9.44 -13.32
C GLY A 178 -36.34 10.30 -13.77
N GLY A 179 -36.57 11.60 -13.89
CA GLY A 179 -35.53 12.56 -14.29
C GLY A 179 -35.73 13.95 -13.71
N SER A 180 -34.65 14.71 -13.71
CA SER A 180 -34.61 16.12 -13.33
C SER A 180 -33.99 16.94 -14.44
N SER A 181 -34.43 18.19 -14.57
CA SER A 181 -33.82 19.17 -15.46
C SER A 181 -33.78 20.53 -14.76
N SER A 182 -32.68 21.24 -14.90
CA SER A 182 -32.52 22.62 -14.46
C SER A 182 -31.84 23.43 -15.56
N CYS A 183 -32.25 24.67 -15.72
CA CYS A 183 -31.61 25.63 -16.61
C CYS A 183 -31.30 26.89 -15.81
N THR A 184 -30.11 27.43 -16.03
CA THR A 184 -29.68 28.64 -15.35
C THR A 184 -28.95 29.53 -16.34
N ASP A 185 -29.15 30.84 -16.19
CA ASP A 185 -28.35 31.83 -16.89
C ASP A 185 -26.90 31.74 -16.39
N VAL A 186 -25.93 31.82 -17.30
CA VAL A 186 -24.49 31.74 -16.99
C VAL A 186 -24.07 32.81 -15.98
N ASP A 187 -24.73 33.96 -15.98
CA ASP A 187 -24.43 35.05 -15.04
C ASP A 187 -25.02 34.81 -13.64
N ASP A 188 -26.00 33.91 -13.52
CA ASP A 188 -26.61 33.45 -12.26
C ASP A 188 -26.10 32.06 -11.80
N TYR A 189 -25.15 31.45 -12.54
CA TYR A 189 -24.69 30.07 -12.38
C TYR A 189 -23.52 29.88 -11.41
#